data_AF-A0A0F9FU73-F1
#
_entry.id   AF-A0A0F9FU73-F1
#
_cell.length_a   1.000
_cell.length_b   1.000
_cell.length_c   1.000
_cell.angle_alpha   90.00
_cell.angle_beta   90.00
_cell.angle_gamma   90.00
#
_symmetry.space_group_name_H-M   'P 1'
#
loop_
_entity.id
_entity.type
_entity.pdbx_description
1 polymer ?
#
loop_
_entity_poly.entity_id
_entity_poly.type
_entity_poly.pdbx_seq_one_letter_code
_entity_poly.pdbx_strand_id
1 'polypeptide(L)' 'KDLFEASARRLPYVECAPEGRGKPRAPECIREKITSYPTWFIRGQRYEGVIQPKRLALLSGYSGSSDE' A
#
# COMPACT_ATOMS: atom_id res chain seq x y z
N LYS A 1 -4.47 -1.35 6.72
CA LYS A 1 -3.68 -2.07 7.75
C LYS A 1 -4.46 -3.30 8.22
N ASP A 2 -5.76 -3.14 8.43
CA ASP A 2 -6.64 -4.16 9.02
C ASP A 2 -6.61 -5.51 8.28
N LEU A 3 -6.58 -5.51 6.95
CA LEU A 3 -6.52 -6.73 6.13
C LEU A 3 -5.25 -7.59 6.36
N PHE A 4 -4.19 -7.04 6.93
CA PHE A 4 -2.94 -7.75 7.22
C PHE A 4 -2.68 -7.88 8.73
N GLU A 5 -3.56 -7.34 9.58
CA GLU A 5 -3.47 -7.39 11.04
C GLU A 5 -2.04 -7.10 11.56
N ALA A 6 -1.51 -7.97 12.43
CA ALA A 6 -0.16 -7.86 12.96
C ALA A 6 0.92 -7.93 11.86
N SER A 7 0.65 -8.62 10.74
CA SER A 7 1.57 -8.72 9.60
C SER A 7 1.67 -7.42 8.80
N ALA A 8 0.81 -6.43 9.03
CA ALA A 8 0.89 -5.13 8.36
C ALA A 8 2.25 -4.44 8.55
N ARG A 9 2.94 -4.71 9.67
CA ARG A 9 4.31 -4.21 9.95
C ARG A 9 5.38 -4.72 8.99
N ARG A 10 5.09 -5.79 8.23
CA ARG A 10 5.99 -6.40 7.25
C ARG A 10 5.82 -5.80 5.85
N LEU A 11 4.79 -4.99 5.64
CA LEU A 11 4.57 -4.35 4.35
C LEU A 11 5.59 -3.23 4.13
N PRO A 12 6.15 -3.09 2.92
CA PRO A 12 6.84 -1.87 2.54
C PRO A 12 5.81 -0.74 2.52
N TYR A 13 5.93 0.19 3.48
CA TYR A 13 4.96 1.25 3.72
C TYR A 13 5.65 2.61 3.73
N VAL A 14 5.03 3.59 3.07
CA VAL A 14 5.42 4.99 3.07
C VAL A 14 4.32 5.79 3.75
N GLU A 15 4.66 6.53 4.81
CA GLU A 15 3.73 7.42 5.50
C GLU A 15 3.62 8.74 4.75
N CYS A 16 2.48 8.99 4.12
CA CYS A 16 2.28 10.19 3.32
C CYS A 16 1.90 11.44 4.14
N ALA A 17 1.45 11.28 5.38
CA ALA A 17 1.06 12.39 6.24
C ALA A 17 1.70 12.26 7.64
N PRO A 18 3.05 12.34 7.75
CA PRO A 18 3.75 12.09 9.02
C PRO A 18 3.39 13.11 10.11
N GLU A 19 3.03 14.34 9.74
CA GLU A 19 2.56 15.39 10.66
C GLU A 19 1.04 15.43 10.80
N GLY A 20 0.32 14.52 10.15
CA GLY A 20 -1.13 14.43 10.21
C GLY A 20 -1.87 15.39 9.26
N ARG A 21 -3.18 15.53 9.51
CA ARG A 21 -4.12 16.20 8.59
C ARG A 21 -3.87 17.71 8.51
N GLY A 22 -3.94 18.26 7.30
CA GLY A 22 -3.77 19.69 7.05
C GLY A 22 -2.32 20.18 7.05
N LYS A 23 -1.36 19.27 7.26
CA LYS A 23 0.07 19.53 7.14
C LYS A 23 0.60 19.12 5.77
N PRO A 24 1.78 19.62 5.36
CA PRO A 24 2.43 19.16 4.14
C PRO A 24 2.58 17.63 4.13
N ARG A 25 2.35 17.04 2.96
CA ARG A 25 2.53 15.60 2.76
C ARG A 25 3.99 15.29 2.51
N ALA A 26 4.38 14.05 2.75
CA ALA A 26 5.73 13.58 2.50
C ALA A 26 6.15 13.83 1.03
N PRO A 27 7.37 14.35 0.76
CA PRO A 27 7.80 14.74 -0.60
C PRO A 27 7.68 13.64 -1.64
N GLU A 28 7.91 12.38 -1.27
CA GLU A 28 7.75 11.21 -2.11
C GLU A 28 6.30 11.01 -2.57
N CYS A 29 5.32 11.22 -1.70
CA CYS A 29 3.90 11.10 -2.07
C CYS A 29 3.44 12.27 -2.96
N ILE A 30 4.04 13.45 -2.79
CA ILE A 30 3.81 14.61 -3.69
C ILE A 30 4.40 14.33 -5.07
N ARG A 31 5.65 13.88 -5.13
CA ARG A 31 6.36 13.56 -6.38
C ARG A 31 5.63 12.50 -7.19
N GLU A 32 5.16 11.44 -6.52
CA GLU A 32 4.36 10.38 -7.14
C GLU A 32 2.91 10.79 -7.41
N LYS A 33 2.50 12.04 -7.11
CA LYS A 33 1.15 12.55 -7.33
C LYS A 33 0.07 11.65 -6.70
N ILE A 34 0.31 11.20 -5.47
CA ILE A 34 -0.68 10.43 -4.71
C ILE A 34 -1.82 11.36 -4.32
N THR A 35 -3.05 11.04 -4.67
CA THR A 35 -4.24 11.86 -4.39
C THR A 35 -5.31 11.12 -3.58
N SER A 36 -5.23 9.79 -3.52
CA SER A 36 -6.13 8.91 -2.79
C SER A 36 -5.32 7.96 -1.88
N TYR A 37 -5.94 7.47 -0.81
CA TYR A 37 -5.32 6.51 0.11
C TYR A 37 -6.22 5.28 0.30
N PRO A 38 -5.65 4.06 0.40
CA PRO A 38 -4.26 3.74 0.09
C PRO A 38 -4.00 3.77 -1.43
N THR A 39 -2.72 3.91 -1.82
CA THR A 39 -2.25 3.68 -3.19
C THR A 39 -1.13 2.65 -3.15
N TRP A 40 -1.18 1.68 -4.06
CA TRP A 40 -0.21 0.61 -4.19
C TRP A 40 0.62 0.80 -5.46
N PHE A 41 1.93 0.60 -5.35
CA PHE A 41 2.82 0.41 -6.48
C PHE A 41 3.31 -1.03 -6.45
N ILE A 42 2.88 -1.85 -7.41
CA ILE A 42 3.22 -3.27 -7.48
C ILE A 42 3.74 -3.54 -8.88
N ARG A 43 4.99 -3.99 -8.99
CA ARG A 43 5.66 -4.26 -10.28
C ARG A 43 5.57 -3.10 -11.28
N GLY A 44 5.74 -1.87 -10.79
CA GLY A 44 5.69 -0.65 -11.61
C GLY A 44 4.28 -0.18 -11.99
N GLN A 45 3.23 -0.92 -11.59
CA GLN A 45 1.84 -0.53 -11.83
C GLN A 45 1.22 0.12 -10.59
N ARG A 46 0.42 1.17 -10.82
CA ARG A 46 -0.31 1.90 -9.78
C ARG A 46 -1.72 1.35 -9.62
N TYR A 47 -2.15 1.12 -8.37
CA TYR A 47 -3.52 0.75 -8.03
C TYR A 47 -4.01 1.59 -6.86
N GLU A 48 -5.20 2.16 -6.99
CA GLU A 48 -5.79 3.02 -5.97
C GLU A 48 -6.89 2.31 -5.20
N GLY A 49 -7.00 2.63 -3.91
CA GLY A 49 -8.01 2.08 -3.01
C GLY A 49 -7.58 0.80 -2.30
N VAL A 50 -8.48 0.27 -1.49
CA VAL A 50 -8.28 -0.95 -0.71
C VAL A 50 -8.32 -2.16 -1.65
N ILE A 51 -7.30 -3.01 -1.59
CA ILE A 51 -7.20 -4.24 -2.38
C ILE A 51 -7.09 -5.41 -1.42
N GLN A 52 -7.91 -6.44 -1.65
CA GLN A 52 -7.93 -7.65 -0.82
C GLN A 52 -6.60 -8.41 -0.90
N PRO A 53 -6.12 -9.08 0.19
CA PRO A 53 -4.85 -9.82 0.18
C PRO A 53 -4.75 -10.83 -0.96
N LYS A 54 -5.84 -11.56 -1.26
CA LYS A 54 -5.91 -12.48 -2.41
C LYS A 54 -5.59 -11.80 -3.75
N ARG A 55 -6.09 -10.57 -3.96
CA ARG A 55 -5.79 -9.81 -5.18
C ARG A 55 -4.36 -9.26 -5.15
N LEU A 56 -3.87 -8.80 -4.00
CA LEU A 56 -2.47 -8.38 -3.85
C LEU A 56 -1.48 -9.52 -4.13
N ALA A 57 -1.79 -10.76 -3.75
CA ALA A 57 -1.00 -11.94 -4.08
C ALA A 57 -0.87 -12.14 -5.60
N LEU A 58 -2.00 -12.07 -6.33
CA LEU A 58 -1.99 -12.14 -7.80
C LEU A 58 -1.19 -11.00 -8.44
N LEU A 59 -1.39 -9.76 -7.98
CA LEU A 59 -0.71 -8.57 -8.53
C LEU A 59 0.81 -8.61 -8.29
N SER A 60 1.24 -9.10 -7.12
CA SER A 60 2.65 -9.22 -6.76
C SER A 60 3.35 -10.42 -7.40
N GLY A 61 2.59 -11.38 -7.94
CA GLY A 61 3.12 -12.65 -8.42
C GLY A 61 3.54 -13.58 -7.28
N TYR A 62 2.94 -13.42 -6.10
CA TYR A 62 3.17 -14.29 -4.96
C TYR A 62 2.69 -15.71 -5.27
N SER A 63 3.61 -16.68 -5.17
CA SER A 63 3.37 -18.10 -5.46
C SER A 63 3.44 -19.00 -4.22
N GLY A 64 3.38 -18.43 -3.02
CA GLY A 64 3.26 -19.23 -1.80
C GLY A 64 1.95 -20.02 -1.79
N SER A 65 1.96 -21.19 -1.15
CA SER A 65 0.77 -22.06 -1.06
C SER A 65 -0.41 -21.28 -0.50
N SER A 66 -1.57 -21.41 -1.15
CA SER A 66 -2.86 -20.94 -0.66
C SER A 66 -3.44 -21.84 0.45
N ASP A 67 -2.59 -22.66 1.06
CA ASP A 67 -2.98 -23.62 2.07
C ASP A 67 -2.85 -22.98 3.43
N GLU A 68 -4.00 -22.57 3.96
CA GLU A 68 -4.30 -22.54 5.38
C GLU A 68 -5.66 -23.19 5.61
#